data_AF-A0A958VRQ7-F1
#
_entry.id   AF-A0A958VRQ7-F1
#
_cell.length_a   1.000
_cell.length_b   1.000
_cell.length_c   1.000
_cell.angle_alpha   90.00
_cell.angle_beta   90.00
_cell.angle_gamma   90.00
#
_symmetry.space_group_name_H-M   'P 1'
#
loop_
_entity.id
_entity.type
_entity.pdbx_description
1 polymer ?
#
loop_
_entity_poly.entity_id
_entity_poly.type
_entity_poly.pdbx_seq_one_letter_code
_entity_poly.pdbx_strand_id
1 'polypeptide(L)'
;VADFNDMKSELAQKIATDERALKAGKSVVNRLLKEYKIVKDDKVLSSFLNNDGKAVEENLNKIAVSINGTDYKLSDIVEFEGASKNDQSKKEILDAFIEAKVLDYYKANLEKTDADFAFTFQEYKDGLLLFNILQDKVWKFAENDTVGLKEYFKKNQNNYFWPKRADVIIAHCSKKEKAEKVKLYLEKGVELDSIKNLVNESPVVHVLFTKGLLEEGHKKLPEGFQFANIGVSEVIQTDKVNFTVIKTLEVIEPTPMQFKEAKGRVMNDYQQYVEEEWIKQLKATYPVKVNQKTVKKLVKQNQ
;
A
#
# COMPACT_ATOMS: atom_id res chain seq x y z
N VAL A 1 5.32 4.48 10.45
CA VAL A 1 5.59 4.57 8.99
C VAL A 1 6.34 5.87 8.80
N ALA A 2 7.57 5.82 8.30
CA ALA A 2 8.36 7.05 8.08
C ALA A 2 7.66 7.92 7.03
N ASP A 3 7.79 9.25 7.17
CA ASP A 3 7.17 10.19 6.24
C ASP A 3 7.76 10.01 4.83
N PHE A 4 6.95 10.26 3.80
CA PHE A 4 7.38 10.11 2.40
C PHE A 4 8.59 10.98 2.09
N ASN A 5 8.69 12.16 2.72
CA ASN A 5 9.83 13.06 2.55
C ASN A 5 11.14 12.45 3.08
N ASP A 6 11.08 11.68 4.17
CA ASP A 6 12.24 11.03 4.78
C ASP A 6 12.73 9.85 3.93
N MET A 7 11.80 9.10 3.33
CA MET A 7 12.13 7.93 2.50
C MET A 7 12.47 8.29 1.05
N LYS A 8 12.07 9.47 0.56
CA LYS A 8 12.30 9.91 -0.82
C LYS A 8 13.79 9.90 -1.18
N SER A 9 14.65 10.37 -0.28
CA SER A 9 16.10 10.42 -0.51
C SER A 9 16.69 9.02 -0.62
N GLU A 10 16.29 8.10 0.26
CA GLU A 10 16.79 6.72 0.28
C GLU A 10 16.31 5.91 -0.95
N LEU A 11 15.02 6.08 -1.32
CA LEU A 11 14.44 5.43 -2.50
C LEU A 11 15.06 5.97 -3.79
N ALA A 12 15.24 7.29 -3.90
CA ALA A 12 15.91 7.91 -5.04
C ALA A 12 17.36 7.41 -5.17
N GLN A 13 18.07 7.27 -4.05
CA GLN A 13 19.44 6.77 -4.04
C GLN A 13 19.52 5.29 -4.46
N LYS A 14 18.62 4.44 -3.97
CA LYS A 14 18.54 3.02 -4.35
C LYS A 14 18.25 2.83 -5.85
N ILE A 15 17.35 3.63 -6.41
CA ILE A 15 17.04 3.61 -7.85
C ILE A 15 18.21 4.14 -8.68
N ALA A 16 18.92 5.17 -8.20
CA ALA A 16 20.05 5.76 -8.89
C ALA A 16 21.29 4.83 -8.95
N THR A 17 21.42 3.89 -8.00
CA THR A 17 22.58 2.96 -7.92
C THR A 17 22.38 1.62 -8.64
N ASP A 18 21.18 1.32 -9.15
CA ASP A 18 20.92 0.06 -9.86
C ASP A 18 21.60 0.07 -11.25
N GLU A 19 22.49 -0.90 -11.52
CA GLU A 19 23.20 -1.05 -12.81
C GLU A 19 22.26 -1.09 -14.03
N ARG A 20 21.07 -1.67 -13.89
CA ARG A 20 20.07 -1.70 -14.97
C ARG A 20 19.45 -0.32 -15.19
N ALA A 21 19.19 0.42 -14.11
CA ALA A 21 18.72 1.80 -14.19
C ALA A 21 19.78 2.74 -14.78
N LEU A 22 21.08 2.51 -14.47
CA LEU A 22 22.20 3.25 -15.04
C LEU A 22 22.37 2.99 -16.55
N LYS A 23 22.25 1.74 -17.01
CA LYS A 23 22.30 1.40 -18.44
C LYS A 23 21.09 1.90 -19.22
N ALA A 24 19.89 1.77 -18.66
CA ALA A 24 18.67 2.33 -19.25
C ALA A 24 18.75 3.87 -19.30
N GLY A 25 19.24 4.51 -18.24
CA GLY A 25 19.48 5.95 -18.17
C GLY A 25 20.42 6.44 -19.27
N LYS A 26 21.57 5.77 -19.48
CA LYS A 26 22.51 6.12 -20.57
C LYS A 26 21.88 5.97 -21.97
N SER A 27 21.04 4.95 -22.18
CA SER A 27 20.32 4.80 -23.47
C SER A 27 19.36 5.97 -23.73
N VAL A 28 18.61 6.38 -22.70
CA VAL A 28 17.71 7.54 -22.78
C VAL A 28 18.52 8.81 -23.05
N VAL A 29 19.58 9.08 -22.28
CA VAL A 29 20.44 10.25 -22.48
C VAL A 29 21.03 10.28 -23.90
N ASN A 30 21.56 9.15 -24.39
CA ASN A 30 22.09 9.06 -25.76
C ASN A 30 21.05 9.34 -26.85
N ARG A 31 19.80 8.90 -26.63
CA ARG A 31 18.68 9.24 -27.53
C ARG A 31 18.41 10.74 -27.50
N LEU A 32 18.28 11.32 -26.30
CA LEU A 32 17.95 12.73 -26.11
C LEU A 32 19.04 13.66 -26.66
N LEU A 33 20.32 13.32 -26.49
CA LEU A 33 21.46 14.05 -27.08
C LEU A 33 21.39 14.12 -28.61
N LYS A 34 20.73 13.16 -29.27
CA LYS A 34 20.54 13.13 -30.74
C LYS A 34 19.27 13.87 -31.17
N GLU A 35 18.21 13.78 -30.36
CA GLU A 35 16.91 14.39 -30.66
C GLU A 35 16.87 15.89 -30.36
N TYR A 36 17.61 16.35 -29.35
CA TYR A 36 17.57 17.75 -28.91
C TYR A 36 18.52 18.63 -29.71
N LYS A 37 18.09 19.86 -29.97
CA LYS A 37 18.93 20.90 -30.56
C LYS A 37 19.84 21.46 -29.47
N ILE A 38 21.08 20.99 -29.44
CA ILE A 38 22.11 21.45 -28.50
C ILE A 38 23.08 22.39 -29.24
N VAL A 39 23.08 23.67 -28.87
CA VAL A 39 24.00 24.68 -29.40
C VAL A 39 25.06 24.96 -28.35
N LYS A 40 26.34 24.93 -28.74
CA LYS A 40 27.49 25.18 -27.87
C LYS A 40 28.23 26.42 -28.36
N ASP A 41 28.63 27.31 -27.45
CA ASP A 41 29.55 28.42 -27.77
C ASP A 41 30.98 27.98 -27.47
N ASP A 42 31.69 27.55 -28.51
CA ASP A 42 33.07 27.03 -28.38
C ASP A 42 34.04 28.09 -27.84
N LYS A 43 33.80 29.39 -28.09
CA LYS A 43 34.67 30.45 -27.56
C LYS A 43 34.51 30.56 -26.05
N VAL A 44 33.27 30.57 -25.57
CA VAL A 44 32.98 30.62 -24.12
C VAL A 44 33.46 29.33 -23.45
N LEU A 45 33.17 28.17 -24.03
CA LEU A 45 33.55 26.86 -23.47
C LEU A 45 35.06 26.62 -23.45
N SER A 46 35.81 27.16 -24.42
CA SER A 46 37.27 27.03 -24.44
C SER A 46 37.95 27.60 -23.19
N SER A 47 37.40 28.67 -22.60
CA SER A 47 37.92 29.24 -21.35
C SER A 47 37.88 28.23 -20.20
N PHE A 48 36.79 27.48 -20.09
CA PHE A 48 36.61 26.42 -19.10
C PHE A 48 37.44 25.17 -19.41
N LEU A 49 37.43 24.72 -20.67
CA LEU A 49 38.15 23.51 -21.09
C LEU A 49 39.67 23.63 -20.97
N ASN A 50 40.22 24.83 -21.19
CA ASN A 50 41.64 25.12 -21.06
C ASN A 50 42.06 25.45 -19.62
N ASN A 51 41.11 25.48 -18.67
CA ASN A 51 41.33 25.86 -17.28
C ASN A 51 41.97 27.27 -17.12
N ASP A 52 41.60 28.22 -17.98
CA ASP A 52 42.05 29.62 -17.92
C ASP A 52 41.16 30.41 -16.97
N GLY A 53 41.57 30.50 -15.70
CA GLY A 53 40.77 31.13 -14.64
C GLY A 53 40.37 32.58 -14.95
N LYS A 54 41.24 33.36 -15.58
CA LYS A 54 40.94 34.76 -15.93
C LYS A 54 39.89 34.83 -17.04
N ALA A 55 40.05 34.01 -18.08
CA ALA A 55 39.07 33.94 -19.17
C ALA A 55 37.73 33.35 -18.71
N VAL A 56 37.72 32.44 -17.73
CA VAL A 56 36.48 31.92 -17.13
C VAL A 56 35.72 33.04 -16.40
N GLU A 57 36.40 33.80 -15.54
CA GLU A 57 35.81 34.93 -14.81
C GLU A 57 35.17 35.97 -15.74
N GLU A 58 35.85 36.33 -16.84
CA GLU A 58 35.35 37.27 -17.85
C GLU A 58 34.12 36.75 -18.63
N ASN A 59 33.91 35.43 -18.66
CA ASN A 59 32.86 34.77 -19.44
C ASN A 59 31.73 34.16 -18.59
N LEU A 60 31.76 34.25 -17.26
CA LEU A 60 30.78 33.60 -16.35
C LEU A 60 29.32 33.84 -16.73
N ASN A 61 28.98 35.07 -17.13
CA ASN A 61 27.60 35.46 -17.45
C ASN A 61 27.17 35.17 -18.89
N LYS A 62 28.08 34.69 -19.75
CA LYS A 62 27.78 34.38 -21.15
C LYS A 62 27.14 33.01 -21.28
N ILE A 63 26.26 32.87 -22.27
CA ILE A 63 25.62 31.60 -22.61
C ILE A 63 26.69 30.68 -23.19
N ALA A 64 26.86 29.50 -22.60
CA ALA A 64 27.83 28.50 -23.01
C ALA A 64 27.17 27.35 -23.76
N VAL A 65 25.96 26.94 -23.35
CA VAL A 65 25.19 25.86 -23.97
C VAL A 65 23.72 26.25 -24.02
N SER A 66 23.02 25.91 -25.11
CA SER A 66 21.56 26.02 -25.21
C SER A 66 20.96 24.68 -25.63
N ILE A 67 19.93 24.22 -24.92
CA ILE A 67 19.24 22.95 -25.19
C ILE A 67 17.77 23.25 -25.51
N ASN A 68 17.35 23.04 -26.76
CA ASN A 68 16.00 23.35 -27.24
C ASN A 68 15.52 24.77 -26.86
N GLY A 69 16.44 25.74 -26.81
CA GLY A 69 16.16 27.13 -26.44
C GLY A 69 16.21 27.44 -24.94
N THR A 70 16.55 26.47 -24.09
CA THR A 70 16.91 26.72 -22.69
C THR A 70 18.40 27.00 -22.60
N ASP A 71 18.76 28.20 -22.17
CA ASP A 71 20.14 28.68 -22.14
C ASP A 71 20.80 28.42 -20.78
N TYR A 72 22.04 27.95 -20.82
CA TYR A 72 22.90 27.69 -19.68
C TYR A 72 24.17 28.53 -19.79
N LYS A 73 24.49 29.23 -18.71
CA LYS A 73 25.66 30.11 -18.63
C LYS A 73 26.91 29.34 -18.24
N LEU A 74 28.07 29.95 -18.47
CA LEU A 74 29.34 29.39 -18.02
C LEU A 74 29.38 29.22 -16.49
N SER A 75 28.75 30.14 -15.75
CA SER A 75 28.59 30.03 -14.29
C SER A 75 27.95 28.72 -13.84
N ASP A 76 26.96 28.23 -14.58
CA ASP A 76 26.22 27.01 -14.21
C ASP A 76 27.09 25.76 -14.35
N ILE A 77 28.03 25.78 -15.30
CA ILE A 77 29.01 24.71 -15.52
C ILE A 77 30.07 24.73 -14.41
N VAL A 78 30.54 25.92 -14.01
CA VAL A 78 31.49 26.09 -12.91
C VAL A 78 30.87 25.67 -11.56
N GLU A 79 29.60 26.00 -11.32
CA GLU A 79 28.88 25.53 -10.13
C GLU A 79 28.72 24.00 -10.12
N PHE A 80 28.40 23.41 -11.28
CA PHE A 80 28.31 21.96 -11.43
C PHE A 80 29.66 21.25 -11.20
N GLU A 81 30.77 21.85 -11.65
CA GLU A 81 32.11 21.37 -11.32
C GLU A 81 32.36 21.36 -9.81
N GLY A 82 32.05 22.46 -9.11
CA GLY A 82 32.25 22.57 -7.66
C GLY A 82 31.46 21.55 -6.83
N ALA A 83 30.39 20.99 -7.40
CA ALA A 83 29.59 19.92 -6.81
C ALA A 83 30.08 18.50 -7.17
N SER A 84 30.98 18.34 -8.15
CA SER A 84 31.53 17.05 -8.58
C SER A 84 32.79 16.65 -7.78
N LYS A 85 33.12 15.35 -7.76
CA LYS A 85 34.33 14.84 -7.06
C LYS A 85 35.58 14.97 -7.95
N ASN A 86 36.68 15.40 -7.32
CA ASN A 86 37.94 15.97 -7.86
C ASN A 86 38.82 15.15 -8.85
N ASP A 87 38.31 14.18 -9.61
CA ASP A 87 39.17 13.36 -10.50
C ASP A 87 38.69 13.26 -11.96
N GLN A 88 37.78 14.15 -12.38
CA GLN A 88 37.27 14.22 -13.75
C GLN A 88 37.96 15.35 -14.54
N SER A 89 38.23 15.11 -15.82
CA SER A 89 38.69 16.15 -16.73
C SER A 89 37.61 17.21 -16.98
N LYS A 90 37.99 18.44 -17.30
CA LYS A 90 37.05 19.52 -17.66
C LYS A 90 36.08 19.11 -18.78
N LYS A 91 36.55 18.29 -19.73
CA LYS A 91 35.70 17.74 -20.79
C LYS A 91 34.65 16.78 -20.26
N GLU A 92 35.04 15.84 -19.40
CA GLU A 92 34.10 14.91 -18.77
C GLU A 92 33.08 15.63 -17.89
N ILE A 93 33.49 16.69 -17.19
CA ILE A 93 32.58 17.54 -16.41
C ILE A 93 31.57 18.24 -17.32
N LEU A 94 32.02 18.81 -18.44
CA LEU A 94 31.15 19.46 -19.42
C LEU A 94 30.16 18.45 -20.04
N ASP A 95 30.65 17.28 -20.44
CA ASP A 95 29.79 16.24 -21.02
C ASP A 95 28.76 15.77 -19.99
N ALA A 96 29.17 15.51 -18.74
CA ALA A 96 28.27 15.16 -17.65
C ALA A 96 27.24 16.27 -17.33
N PHE A 97 27.65 17.54 -17.39
CA PHE A 97 26.74 18.68 -17.24
C PHE A 97 25.66 18.67 -18.32
N ILE A 98 26.07 18.52 -19.59
CA ILE A 98 25.12 18.50 -20.72
C ILE A 98 24.17 17.30 -20.60
N GLU A 99 24.69 16.11 -20.28
CA GLU A 99 23.87 14.91 -20.04
C GLU A 99 22.83 15.15 -18.93
N ALA A 100 23.24 15.74 -17.81
CA ALA A 100 22.36 16.07 -16.70
C ALA A 100 21.27 17.07 -17.13
N LYS A 101 21.65 18.16 -17.80
CA LYS A 101 20.70 19.20 -18.25
C LYS A 101 19.73 18.73 -19.33
N VAL A 102 20.18 17.85 -20.22
CA VAL A 102 19.30 17.18 -21.20
C VAL A 102 18.26 16.30 -20.48
N LEU A 103 18.68 15.54 -19.46
CA LEU A 103 17.78 14.70 -18.69
C LEU A 103 16.80 15.51 -17.83
N ASP A 104 17.26 16.62 -17.24
CA ASP A 104 16.40 17.54 -16.48
C ASP A 104 15.34 18.17 -17.38
N TYR A 105 15.74 18.64 -18.57
CA TYR A 105 14.80 19.15 -19.57
C TYR A 105 13.77 18.08 -19.97
N TYR A 106 14.21 16.84 -20.18
CA TYR A 106 13.31 15.72 -20.50
C TYR A 106 12.30 15.48 -19.39
N LYS A 107 12.74 15.39 -18.12
CA LYS A 107 11.84 15.19 -16.96
C LYS A 107 10.83 16.33 -16.81
N ALA A 108 11.28 17.58 -16.99
CA ALA A 108 10.41 18.76 -16.87
C ALA A 108 9.35 18.86 -17.97
N ASN A 109 9.59 18.23 -19.13
CA ASN A 109 8.67 18.25 -20.27
C ASN A 109 7.97 16.92 -20.52
N LEU A 110 8.26 15.87 -19.72
CA LEU A 110 7.77 14.51 -19.94
C LEU A 110 6.23 14.45 -20.03
N GLU A 111 5.54 15.20 -19.16
CA GLU A 111 4.08 15.34 -19.18
C GLU A 111 3.54 15.99 -20.47
N LYS A 112 4.35 16.73 -21.23
CA LYS A 112 3.95 17.36 -22.49
C LYS A 112 4.37 16.56 -23.71
N THR A 113 5.48 15.85 -23.62
CA THR A 113 6.12 15.18 -24.76
C THR A 113 5.82 13.69 -24.84
N ASP A 114 5.38 13.07 -23.74
CA ASP A 114 5.06 11.65 -23.66
C ASP A 114 3.60 11.49 -23.22
N ALA A 115 2.74 11.08 -24.15
CA ALA A 115 1.30 11.00 -23.93
C ALA A 115 0.92 9.91 -22.91
N ASP A 116 1.63 8.78 -22.88
CA ASP A 116 1.35 7.67 -21.96
C ASP A 116 1.74 8.05 -20.53
N PHE A 117 2.90 8.71 -20.37
CA PHE A 117 3.31 9.28 -19.10
C PHE A 117 2.34 10.36 -18.63
N ALA A 118 1.95 11.28 -19.52
CA ALA A 118 1.01 12.36 -19.21
C ALA A 118 -0.33 11.81 -18.70
N PHE A 119 -0.85 10.78 -19.39
CA PHE A 119 -2.08 10.10 -19.00
C PHE A 119 -1.95 9.45 -17.62
N THR A 120 -0.92 8.63 -17.42
CA THR A 120 -0.66 7.94 -16.14
C THR A 120 -0.48 8.94 -14.98
N PHE A 121 0.24 10.03 -15.24
CA PHE A 121 0.49 11.06 -14.24
C PHE A 121 -0.79 11.83 -13.90
N GLN A 122 -1.66 12.08 -14.89
CA GLN A 122 -2.98 12.67 -14.67
C GLN A 122 -3.89 11.73 -13.87
N GLU A 123 -3.94 10.43 -14.18
CA GLU A 123 -4.69 9.44 -13.40
C GLU A 123 -4.24 9.42 -11.94
N TYR A 124 -2.92 9.50 -11.69
CA TYR A 124 -2.38 9.59 -10.34
C TYR A 124 -2.82 10.86 -9.61
N LYS A 125 -2.76 12.04 -10.27
CA LYS A 125 -3.24 13.31 -9.71
C LYS A 125 -4.73 13.24 -9.36
N ASP A 126 -5.54 12.71 -10.26
CA ASP A 126 -6.99 12.58 -10.08
C ASP A 126 -7.32 11.58 -8.97
N GLY A 127 -6.57 10.48 -8.86
CA GLY A 127 -6.68 9.53 -7.77
C GLY A 127 -6.37 10.15 -6.41
N LEU A 128 -5.31 10.96 -6.31
CA LEU A 128 -4.98 11.69 -5.08
C LEU A 128 -6.05 12.73 -4.73
N LEU A 129 -6.58 13.44 -5.73
CA LEU A 129 -7.66 14.39 -5.51
C LEU A 129 -8.92 13.68 -4.98
N LEU A 130 -9.32 12.58 -5.62
CA LEU A 130 -10.45 11.76 -5.18
C LEU A 130 -10.24 11.25 -3.75
N PHE A 131 -9.07 10.72 -3.44
CA PHE A 131 -8.71 10.26 -2.09
C PHE A 131 -8.86 11.38 -1.06
N ASN A 132 -8.32 12.57 -1.34
CA ASN A 132 -8.40 13.70 -0.42
C ASN A 132 -9.85 14.16 -0.18
N ILE A 133 -10.66 14.16 -1.24
CA ILE A 133 -12.07 14.52 -1.14
C ILE A 133 -12.83 13.47 -0.31
N LEU A 134 -12.62 12.17 -0.56
CA LEU A 134 -13.24 11.09 0.24
C LEU A 134 -12.81 11.16 1.70
N GLN A 135 -11.53 11.43 1.95
CA GLN A 135 -11.01 11.59 3.31
C GLN A 135 -11.72 12.73 4.05
N ASP A 136 -11.92 13.87 3.41
CA ASP A 136 -12.59 15.03 4.02
C ASP A 136 -14.11 14.84 4.15
N LYS A 137 -14.77 14.49 3.04
CA LYS A 137 -16.24 14.48 2.93
C LYS A 137 -16.91 13.24 3.47
N VAL A 138 -16.20 12.11 3.54
CA VAL A 138 -16.76 10.84 3.97
C VAL A 138 -16.10 10.39 5.27
N TRP A 139 -14.79 10.10 5.24
CA TRP A 139 -14.16 9.39 6.35
C TRP A 139 -14.01 10.24 7.61
N LYS A 140 -13.41 11.43 7.50
CA LYS A 140 -13.26 12.37 8.63
C LYS A 140 -14.62 12.92 9.09
N PHE A 141 -15.54 13.15 8.15
CA PHE A 141 -16.89 13.56 8.51
C PHE A 141 -17.57 12.50 9.39
N ALA A 142 -17.61 11.25 8.94
CA ALA A 142 -18.23 10.14 9.67
C ALA A 142 -17.55 9.86 11.01
N GLU A 143 -16.22 10.01 11.10
CA GLU A 143 -15.46 9.86 12.34
C GLU A 143 -15.87 10.92 13.39
N ASN A 144 -16.07 12.16 12.95
CA ASN A 144 -16.41 13.28 13.83
C ASN A 144 -17.91 13.38 14.12
N ASP A 145 -18.80 12.84 13.27
CA ASP A 145 -20.24 12.83 13.51
C ASP A 145 -20.67 11.73 14.50
N THR A 146 -20.34 11.96 15.78
CA THR A 146 -20.67 11.02 16.87
C THR A 146 -22.18 10.88 17.11
N VAL A 147 -22.98 11.87 16.72
CA VAL A 147 -24.44 11.85 16.87
C VAL A 147 -25.05 11.02 15.76
N GLY A 148 -24.72 11.33 14.50
CA GLY A 148 -25.16 10.60 13.32
C GLY A 148 -24.77 9.11 13.39
N LEU A 149 -23.55 8.80 13.85
CA LEU A 149 -23.09 7.43 14.02
C LEU A 149 -23.94 6.65 15.05
N LYS A 150 -24.32 7.27 16.17
CA LYS A 150 -25.19 6.64 17.18
C LYS A 150 -26.62 6.47 16.70
N GLU A 151 -27.15 7.45 15.97
CA GLU A 151 -28.49 7.35 15.36
C GLU A 151 -28.54 6.27 14.29
N TYR A 152 -27.50 6.18 13.46
CA TYR A 152 -27.36 5.16 12.45
C TYR A 152 -27.35 3.77 13.09
N PHE A 153 -26.56 3.57 14.16
CA PHE A 153 -26.59 2.32 14.92
C PHE A 153 -27.99 1.99 15.44
N LYS A 154 -28.70 2.96 16.04
CA LYS A 154 -30.06 2.74 16.57
C LYS A 154 -31.06 2.34 15.49
N LYS A 155 -30.98 2.93 14.30
CA LYS A 155 -31.87 2.60 13.17
C LYS A 155 -31.55 1.24 12.55
N ASN A 156 -30.30 0.80 12.63
CA ASN A 156 -29.79 -0.42 12.01
C ASN A 156 -29.42 -1.52 13.01
N GLN A 157 -29.94 -1.50 14.24
CA GLN A 157 -29.58 -2.47 15.30
C GLN A 157 -29.72 -3.92 14.85
N ASN A 158 -30.68 -4.19 13.96
CA ASN A 158 -30.94 -5.52 13.44
C ASN A 158 -29.77 -6.10 12.60
N ASN A 159 -28.81 -5.28 12.20
CA ASN A 159 -27.64 -5.70 11.43
C ASN A 159 -26.43 -6.02 12.34
N TYR A 160 -26.52 -5.74 13.64
CA TYR A 160 -25.39 -5.81 14.56
C TYR A 160 -25.63 -6.86 15.66
N PHE A 161 -25.36 -8.12 15.31
CA PHE A 161 -25.44 -9.24 16.24
C PHE A 161 -24.12 -9.99 16.31
N TRP A 162 -23.79 -10.44 17.51
CA TRP A 162 -22.86 -11.55 17.68
C TRP A 162 -23.52 -12.81 17.08
N PRO A 163 -22.83 -13.54 16.20
CA PRO A 163 -23.29 -14.87 15.83
C PRO A 163 -23.23 -15.80 17.05
N LYS A 164 -23.75 -17.02 16.88
CA LYS A 164 -23.63 -18.05 17.91
C LYS A 164 -22.15 -18.24 18.27
N ARG A 165 -21.86 -18.27 19.56
CA ARG A 165 -20.48 -18.33 20.08
C ARG A 165 -20.40 -19.26 21.28
N ALA A 166 -19.21 -19.75 21.59
CA ALA A 166 -19.01 -20.61 22.75
C ALA A 166 -17.66 -20.37 23.41
N ASP A 167 -17.61 -20.52 24.74
CA ASP A 167 -16.35 -20.63 25.46
C ASP A 167 -15.83 -22.06 25.32
N VAL A 168 -14.65 -22.21 24.70
CA VAL A 168 -14.12 -23.51 24.32
C VAL A 168 -12.66 -23.70 24.74
N ILE A 169 -12.34 -24.96 24.97
CA ILE A 169 -10.97 -25.47 25.05
C ILE A 169 -10.76 -26.38 23.84
N ILE A 170 -9.85 -26.00 22.95
CA ILE A 170 -9.49 -26.76 21.76
C ILE A 170 -8.16 -27.44 22.03
N ALA A 171 -8.13 -28.77 21.88
CA ALA A 171 -6.93 -29.57 21.95
C ALA A 171 -6.56 -30.05 20.54
N HIS A 172 -5.41 -29.61 20.04
CA HIS A 172 -4.83 -30.12 18.79
C HIS A 172 -3.81 -31.20 19.12
N CYS A 173 -3.99 -32.37 18.52
CA CYS A 173 -3.22 -33.58 18.80
C CYS A 173 -2.56 -34.15 17.54
N SER A 174 -1.34 -34.67 17.68
CA SER A 174 -0.58 -35.25 16.56
C SER A 174 -0.80 -36.74 16.32
N LYS A 175 -1.60 -37.42 17.17
CA LYS A 175 -1.95 -38.84 17.05
C LYS A 175 -3.37 -39.09 17.56
N LYS A 176 -4.10 -40.00 16.91
CA LYS A 176 -5.47 -40.39 17.31
C LYS A 176 -5.52 -40.92 18.75
N GLU A 177 -4.64 -41.84 19.10
CA GLU A 177 -4.59 -42.43 20.46
C GLU A 177 -4.36 -41.37 21.55
N LYS A 178 -3.58 -40.34 21.25
CA LYS A 178 -3.33 -39.23 22.18
C LYS A 178 -4.56 -38.34 22.30
N ALA A 179 -5.25 -38.08 21.18
CA ALA A 179 -6.52 -37.35 21.18
C ALA A 179 -7.60 -38.06 22.02
N GLU A 180 -7.72 -39.39 21.92
CA GLU A 180 -8.66 -40.17 22.75
C GLU A 180 -8.35 -40.05 24.25
N LYS A 181 -7.06 -40.09 24.63
CA LYS A 181 -6.65 -39.84 26.02
C LYS A 181 -6.99 -38.43 26.48
N VAL A 182 -6.74 -37.43 25.63
CA VAL A 182 -7.06 -36.03 25.92
C VAL A 182 -8.57 -35.83 26.08
N LYS A 183 -9.40 -36.43 25.22
CA LYS A 183 -10.86 -36.44 25.34
C LYS A 183 -11.30 -36.94 26.72
N LEU A 184 -10.84 -38.13 27.11
CA LEU A 184 -11.16 -38.73 28.41
C LEU A 184 -10.76 -37.83 29.59
N TYR A 185 -9.58 -37.21 29.54
CA TYR A 185 -9.14 -36.32 30.61
C TYR A 185 -9.92 -35.00 30.66
N LEU A 186 -10.31 -34.45 29.51
CA LEU A 186 -11.17 -33.26 29.43
C LEU A 186 -12.57 -33.55 29.99
N GLU A 187 -13.13 -34.74 29.73
CA GLU A 187 -14.41 -35.20 30.27
C GLU A 187 -14.36 -35.35 31.79
N LYS A 188 -13.26 -35.90 32.32
CA LYS A 188 -13.01 -36.04 33.76
C LYS A 188 -12.67 -34.71 34.46
N GLY A 189 -12.51 -33.61 33.72
CA GLY A 189 -12.18 -32.31 34.29
C GLY A 189 -10.76 -32.19 34.81
N VAL A 190 -9.82 -32.97 34.27
CA VAL A 190 -8.40 -32.87 34.64
C VAL A 190 -7.84 -31.51 34.16
N GLU A 191 -7.00 -30.89 34.99
CA GLU A 191 -6.34 -29.63 34.67
C GLU A 191 -5.46 -29.73 33.42
N LEU A 192 -5.48 -28.72 32.56
CA LEU A 192 -4.85 -28.81 31.23
C LEU A 192 -3.34 -29.04 31.28
N ASP A 193 -2.65 -28.45 32.25
CA ASP A 193 -1.20 -28.65 32.39
C ASP A 193 -0.87 -30.07 32.85
N SER A 194 -1.73 -30.67 33.69
CA SER A 194 -1.63 -32.09 34.00
C SER A 194 -1.85 -32.95 32.75
N ILE A 195 -2.82 -32.61 31.90
CA ILE A 195 -3.03 -33.33 30.63
C ILE A 195 -1.80 -33.20 29.72
N LYS A 196 -1.20 -32.01 29.59
CA LYS A 196 0.04 -31.81 28.81
C LYS A 196 1.15 -32.71 29.33
N ASN A 197 1.37 -32.76 30.64
CA ASN A 197 2.44 -33.57 31.25
C ASN A 197 2.21 -35.08 31.08
N LEU A 198 0.95 -35.53 31.02
CA LEU A 198 0.60 -36.94 30.82
C LEU A 198 0.66 -37.39 29.35
N VAL A 199 0.46 -36.45 28.41
CA VAL A 199 0.27 -36.76 26.99
C VAL A 199 1.52 -36.48 26.16
N ASN A 200 2.26 -35.41 26.47
CA ASN A 200 3.48 -35.01 25.76
C ASN A 200 4.68 -35.85 26.22
N GLU A 201 5.51 -36.28 25.28
CA GLU A 201 6.67 -37.15 25.50
C GLU A 201 7.92 -36.39 25.08
N SER A 202 8.50 -35.58 25.98
CA SER A 202 9.61 -34.68 25.67
C SER A 202 10.74 -35.39 24.89
N PRO A 203 11.21 -34.85 23.76
CA PRO A 203 10.94 -33.50 23.22
C PRO A 203 9.68 -33.38 22.35
N VAL A 204 8.88 -34.44 22.20
CA VAL A 204 7.74 -34.51 21.28
C VAL A 204 6.47 -33.93 21.93
N VAL A 205 5.90 -32.91 21.29
CA VAL A 205 4.60 -32.33 21.66
C VAL A 205 3.48 -33.09 20.95
N HIS A 206 2.62 -33.71 21.75
CA HIS A 206 1.46 -34.46 21.29
C HIS A 206 0.14 -33.73 21.44
N VAL A 207 0.07 -32.70 22.31
CA VAL A 207 -1.13 -31.88 22.50
C VAL A 207 -0.77 -30.41 22.71
N LEU A 208 -1.52 -29.53 22.04
CA LEU A 208 -1.53 -28.09 22.25
C LEU A 208 -2.96 -27.63 22.55
N PHE A 209 -3.11 -26.81 23.59
CA PHE A 209 -4.40 -26.29 24.00
C PHE A 209 -4.56 -24.81 23.63
N THR A 210 -5.71 -24.46 23.07
CA THR A 210 -6.16 -23.08 22.89
C THR A 210 -7.47 -22.90 23.65
N LYS A 211 -7.57 -21.81 24.44
CA LYS A 211 -8.81 -21.43 25.11
C LYS A 211 -9.35 -20.13 24.53
N GLY A 212 -10.67 -19.97 24.55
CA GLY A 212 -11.30 -18.67 24.34
C GLY A 212 -12.75 -18.75 23.88
N LEU A 213 -13.39 -17.59 23.90
CA LEU A 213 -14.71 -17.37 23.34
C LEU A 213 -14.60 -17.26 21.81
N LEU A 214 -15.17 -18.22 21.08
CA LEU A 214 -15.10 -18.27 19.62
C LEU A 214 -16.50 -18.22 19.00
N GLU A 215 -16.60 -17.51 17.88
CA GLU A 215 -17.77 -17.51 17.01
C GLU A 215 -17.86 -18.82 16.22
N GLU A 216 -19.08 -19.25 15.91
CA GLU A 216 -19.33 -20.39 15.03
C GLU A 216 -18.71 -20.12 13.64
N GLY A 217 -17.99 -21.09 13.10
CA GLY A 217 -17.21 -20.91 11.86
C GLY A 217 -15.86 -20.20 12.01
N HIS A 218 -15.41 -19.87 13.23
CA HIS A 218 -14.08 -19.31 13.46
C HIS A 218 -12.96 -20.26 12.96
N LYS A 219 -11.91 -19.72 12.32
CA LYS A 219 -10.81 -20.48 11.67
C LYS A 219 -10.05 -21.48 12.56
N LYS A 220 -10.17 -21.35 13.88
CA LYS A 220 -9.57 -22.29 14.85
C LYS A 220 -10.43 -23.54 15.09
N LEU A 221 -11.67 -23.52 14.65
CA LEU A 221 -12.59 -24.64 14.71
C LEU A 221 -12.45 -25.48 13.43
N PRO A 222 -12.64 -26.80 13.50
CA PRO A 222 -12.81 -27.65 12.33
C PRO A 222 -13.93 -27.12 11.42
N GLU A 223 -13.76 -27.30 10.12
CA GLU A 223 -14.75 -26.88 9.13
C GLU A 223 -16.11 -27.54 9.40
N GLY A 224 -17.17 -26.74 9.46
CA GLY A 224 -18.52 -27.21 9.74
C GLY A 224 -18.80 -27.58 11.21
N PHE A 225 -17.88 -27.33 12.15
CA PHE A 225 -18.14 -27.57 13.57
C PHE A 225 -19.22 -26.62 14.10
N GLN A 226 -20.26 -27.19 14.73
CA GLN A 226 -21.38 -26.46 15.30
C GLN A 226 -21.43 -26.58 16.82
N PHE A 227 -21.80 -25.49 17.49
CA PHE A 227 -21.99 -25.48 18.95
C PHE A 227 -23.36 -26.05 19.33
N ALA A 228 -23.52 -27.37 19.13
CA ALA A 228 -24.78 -28.06 19.37
C ALA A 228 -25.03 -28.32 20.87
N ASN A 229 -24.00 -28.73 21.63
CA ASN A 229 -24.12 -29.09 23.05
C ASN A 229 -22.89 -28.66 23.85
N ILE A 230 -23.08 -28.46 25.16
CA ILE A 230 -22.01 -28.33 26.16
C ILE A 230 -21.41 -29.72 26.42
N GLY A 231 -20.08 -29.82 26.51
CA GLY A 231 -19.38 -31.09 26.71
C GLY A 231 -18.13 -31.23 25.86
N VAL A 232 -17.58 -32.45 25.80
CA VAL A 232 -16.39 -32.75 25.00
C VAL A 232 -16.83 -33.41 23.69
N SER A 233 -16.29 -32.93 22.58
CA SER A 233 -16.56 -33.49 21.25
C SER A 233 -15.94 -34.87 21.10
N GLU A 234 -16.40 -35.60 20.09
CA GLU A 234 -15.64 -36.70 19.53
C GLU A 234 -14.28 -36.22 18.98
N VAL A 235 -13.36 -37.17 18.77
CA VAL A 235 -12.07 -36.88 18.12
C VAL A 235 -12.33 -36.57 16.65
N ILE A 236 -12.11 -35.32 16.25
CA ILE A 236 -12.30 -34.85 14.88
C ILE A 236 -10.97 -34.92 14.16
N GLN A 237 -10.89 -35.70 13.09
CA GLN A 237 -9.71 -35.71 12.23
C GLN A 237 -9.74 -34.51 11.29
N THR A 238 -8.82 -33.56 11.46
CA THR A 238 -8.77 -32.32 10.65
C THR A 238 -7.90 -32.47 9.40
N ASP A 239 -6.92 -33.36 9.44
CA ASP A 239 -6.15 -33.80 8.27
C ASP A 239 -5.54 -35.20 8.50
N LYS A 240 -4.58 -35.64 7.67
CA LYS A 240 -3.98 -36.98 7.79
C LYS A 240 -3.23 -37.22 9.11
N VAL A 241 -2.74 -36.18 9.77
CA VAL A 241 -1.85 -36.27 10.95
C VAL A 241 -2.35 -35.48 12.16
N ASN A 242 -3.35 -34.63 12.00
CA ASN A 242 -3.89 -33.79 13.07
C ASN A 242 -5.31 -34.21 13.48
N PHE A 243 -5.50 -34.25 14.79
CA PHE A 243 -6.73 -34.62 15.45
C PHE A 243 -7.11 -33.50 16.43
N THR A 244 -8.38 -33.13 16.46
CA THR A 244 -8.87 -32.04 17.30
C THR A 244 -9.96 -32.55 18.23
N VAL A 245 -9.86 -32.18 19.51
CA VAL A 245 -10.90 -32.41 20.51
C VAL A 245 -11.31 -31.07 21.08
N ILE A 246 -12.61 -30.80 21.17
CA ILE A 246 -13.14 -29.51 21.62
C ILE A 246 -13.99 -29.75 22.85
N LYS A 247 -13.64 -29.11 23.96
CA LYS A 247 -14.51 -29.01 25.13
C LYS A 247 -15.24 -27.68 25.09
N THR A 248 -16.55 -27.73 24.90
CA THR A 248 -17.47 -26.60 25.00
C THR A 248 -17.90 -26.43 26.45
N LEU A 249 -17.59 -25.28 27.04
CA LEU A 249 -17.91 -24.94 28.44
C LEU A 249 -19.27 -24.25 28.54
N GLU A 250 -19.51 -23.30 27.62
CA GLU A 250 -20.74 -22.50 27.57
C GLU A 250 -21.07 -22.21 26.10
N VAL A 251 -22.37 -22.22 25.76
CA VAL A 251 -22.87 -21.81 24.44
C VAL A 251 -23.73 -20.56 24.62
N ILE A 252 -23.42 -19.53 23.84
CA ILE A 252 -24.11 -18.25 23.83
C ILE A 252 -24.78 -18.08 22.47
N GLU A 253 -26.11 -18.04 22.49
CA GLU A 253 -26.93 -17.81 21.29
C GLU A 253 -26.71 -16.40 20.71
N PRO A 254 -27.10 -16.15 19.45
CA PRO A 254 -26.94 -14.84 18.83
C PRO A 254 -27.53 -13.72 19.69
N THR A 255 -26.72 -12.69 19.95
CA THR A 255 -27.07 -11.59 20.86
C THR A 255 -26.78 -10.25 20.22
N PRO A 256 -27.63 -9.22 20.45
CA PRO A 256 -27.40 -7.90 19.88
C PRO A 256 -26.11 -7.31 20.43
N MET A 257 -25.28 -6.76 19.55
CA MET A 257 -24.06 -6.07 19.94
C MET A 257 -24.39 -4.75 20.63
N GLN A 258 -23.59 -4.37 21.61
CA GLN A 258 -23.60 -3.01 22.12
C GLN A 258 -22.88 -2.06 21.16
N PHE A 259 -23.22 -0.78 21.17
CA PHE A 259 -22.60 0.21 20.27
C PHE A 259 -21.07 0.20 20.34
N LYS A 260 -20.49 0.04 21.54
CA LYS A 260 -19.04 -0.01 21.74
C LYS A 260 -18.40 -1.23 21.05
N GLU A 261 -19.11 -2.36 21.03
CA GLU A 261 -18.67 -3.60 20.39
C GLU A 261 -18.80 -3.52 18.86
N ALA A 262 -19.89 -2.92 18.38
CA ALA A 262 -20.17 -2.78 16.96
C ALA A 262 -19.46 -1.57 16.31
N LYS A 263 -18.83 -0.67 17.09
CA LYS A 263 -18.35 0.64 16.62
C LYS A 263 -17.56 0.60 15.31
N GLY A 264 -16.68 -0.38 15.12
CA GLY A 264 -15.92 -0.53 13.88
C GLY A 264 -16.78 -0.88 12.67
N ARG A 265 -17.72 -1.84 12.83
CA ARG A 265 -18.67 -2.21 11.76
C ARG A 265 -19.62 -1.07 11.46
N VAL A 266 -20.18 -0.46 12.51
CA VAL A 266 -21.07 0.72 12.39
C VAL A 266 -20.35 1.87 11.69
N MET A 267 -19.08 2.14 12.00
CA MET A 267 -18.31 3.20 11.34
C MET A 267 -18.16 2.93 9.84
N ASN A 268 -17.84 1.70 9.45
CA ASN A 268 -17.71 1.34 8.05
C ASN A 268 -19.04 1.51 7.28
N ASP A 269 -20.13 0.94 7.82
CA ASP A 269 -21.46 1.06 7.22
C ASP A 269 -21.93 2.52 7.16
N TYR A 270 -21.62 3.30 8.20
CA TYR A 270 -21.99 4.71 8.25
C TYR A 270 -21.18 5.56 7.27
N GLN A 271 -19.89 5.27 7.07
CA GLN A 271 -19.09 5.88 6.00
C GLN A 271 -19.70 5.61 4.64
N GLN A 272 -20.11 4.37 4.36
CA GLN A 272 -20.79 4.03 3.11
C GLN A 272 -22.09 4.81 2.95
N TYR A 273 -22.91 4.89 4.01
CA TYR A 273 -24.14 5.69 3.99
C TYR A 273 -23.86 7.17 3.68
N VAL A 274 -22.87 7.78 4.34
CA VAL A 274 -22.46 9.17 4.10
C VAL A 274 -22.00 9.36 2.65
N GLU A 275 -21.22 8.44 2.11
CA GLU A 275 -20.77 8.47 0.71
C GLU A 275 -21.96 8.41 -0.26
N GLU A 276 -22.90 7.50 -0.05
CA GLU A 276 -24.10 7.36 -0.88
C GLU A 276 -24.94 8.64 -0.87
N GLU A 277 -25.15 9.24 0.31
CA GLU A 277 -25.88 10.50 0.44
C GLU A 277 -25.13 11.66 -0.22
N TRP A 278 -23.80 11.73 -0.07
CA TRP A 278 -22.98 12.74 -0.71
C TRP A 278 -23.01 12.62 -2.23
N ILE A 279 -22.92 11.40 -2.79
CA ILE A 279 -23.06 11.15 -4.23
C ILE A 279 -24.44 11.55 -4.74
N LYS A 280 -25.52 11.26 -3.98
CA LYS A 280 -26.88 11.71 -4.35
C LYS A 280 -26.96 13.25 -4.43
N GLN A 281 -26.39 13.94 -3.45
CA GLN A 281 -26.34 15.41 -3.43
C GLN A 281 -25.54 15.97 -4.62
N LEU A 282 -24.39 15.38 -4.94
CA LEU A 282 -23.59 15.78 -6.11
C LEU A 282 -24.35 15.62 -7.41
N LYS A 283 -25.02 14.48 -7.63
CA LYS A 283 -25.82 14.22 -8.84
C LYS A 283 -26.98 15.20 -8.98
N ALA A 284 -27.60 15.61 -7.88
CA ALA A 284 -28.67 16.59 -7.88
C ALA A 284 -28.15 18.00 -8.19
N THR A 285 -26.98 18.36 -7.66
CA THR A 285 -26.34 19.68 -7.84
C THR A 285 -25.76 19.85 -9.24
N TYR A 286 -25.17 18.78 -9.78
CA TYR A 286 -24.47 18.77 -11.06
C TYR A 286 -25.15 17.80 -12.04
N PRO A 287 -26.22 18.23 -12.73
CA PRO A 287 -26.95 17.36 -13.65
C PRO A 287 -26.09 16.97 -14.84
N VAL A 288 -25.84 15.66 -14.98
CA VAL A 288 -25.03 15.10 -16.07
C VAL A 288 -25.92 14.74 -17.26
N LYS A 289 -25.57 15.23 -18.46
CA LYS A 289 -26.19 14.80 -19.72
C LYS A 289 -25.30 13.78 -20.42
N VAL A 290 -25.77 12.53 -20.51
CA VAL A 290 -25.01 11.44 -21.14
C VAL A 290 -25.44 11.29 -22.61
N ASN A 291 -24.48 11.39 -23.54
CA ASN A 291 -24.73 11.05 -24.93
C ASN A 291 -24.67 9.52 -25.12
N GLN A 292 -25.81 8.88 -24.95
CA GLN A 292 -25.98 7.42 -25.07
C GLN A 292 -25.55 6.86 -26.43
N LYS A 293 -25.65 7.63 -27.52
CA LYS A 293 -25.22 7.18 -28.85
C LYS A 293 -23.69 7.02 -28.91
N THR A 294 -22.97 7.98 -28.34
CA THR A 294 -21.49 7.94 -28.28
C THR A 294 -21.01 6.82 -27.37
N VAL A 295 -21.63 6.64 -26.19
CA VAL A 295 -21.27 5.55 -25.25
C VAL A 295 -21.42 4.18 -25.91
N LYS A 296 -22.56 3.91 -26.57
CA LYS A 296 -22.80 2.63 -27.26
C LYS A 296 -21.81 2.36 -28.39
N LYS A 297 -21.30 3.42 -29.06
CA LYS A 297 -20.30 3.29 -30.12
C LYS A 297 -18.93 2.89 -29.55
N LEU A 298 -18.53 3.51 -28.43
CA LEU A 298 -17.26 3.21 -27.77
C LEU A 298 -17.21 1.79 -27.19
N VAL A 299 -18.30 1.33 -26.54
CA VAL A 299 -18.37 -0.04 -25.99
C VAL A 299 -18.21 -1.10 -27.09
N LYS A 300 -18.75 -0.87 -28.29
CA LYS A 300 -18.61 -1.79 -29.43
C LYS A 300 -17.22 -1.79 -30.08
N GLN A 301 -16.42 -0.75 -29.89
CA GLN A 301 -15.06 -0.66 -30.45
C GLN A 301 -14.01 -1.33 -29.57
N ASN A 302 -14.33 -1.55 -28.29
CA ASN A 302 -13.44 -2.16 -27.31
C ASN A 302 -13.84 -3.62 -26.96
N GLN A 303 -14.75 -4.23 -27.73
CA GLN A 303 -15.10 -5.65 -27.72
C GLN A 303 -14.55 -6.31 -28.98
#